data_AF-A0A7T0RK57-F1
#
_entry.id   AF-A0A7T0RK57-F1
#
_cell.length_a   1.000
_cell.length_b   1.000
_cell.length_c   1.000
_cell.angle_alpha   90.00
_cell.angle_beta   90.00
_cell.angle_gamma   90.00
#
_symmetry.space_group_name_H-M   'P 1'
#
loop_
_entity.id
_entity.type
_entity.pdbx_description
1 polymer ?
#
loop_
_entity_poly.entity_id
_entity_poly.type
_entity_poly.pdbx_seq_one_letter_code
_entity_poly.pdbx_strand_id
1 'polypeptide(L)'
;MDVKANSLYQEMQNMIGQSRLQVNEPQTLPDINPTKDDFSNMLKQAVDGVNGMQLESKNAQQRFEMGDNSLSLAEVMLTKEKAGIAFEATVQVRNKVLEAYKQIMNMPV
;
A
#
# COMPACT_ATOMS: atom_id res chain seq x y z
N MET A 1 -33.43 54.30 36.92
CA MET A 1 -32.36 53.36 37.33
C MET A 1 -32.47 52.17 36.37
N ASP A 2 -32.25 52.39 35.07
CA ASP A 2 -32.85 51.60 33.98
C ASP A 2 -31.85 51.14 32.90
N VAL A 3 -30.63 50.81 33.31
CA VAL A 3 -29.56 50.38 32.38
C VAL A 3 -29.19 48.90 32.51
N LYS A 4 -29.89 48.13 33.36
CA LYS A 4 -29.53 46.73 33.66
C LYS A 4 -30.34 45.67 32.89
N ALA A 5 -31.50 46.02 32.35
CA ALA A 5 -32.32 45.07 31.58
C ALA A 5 -31.82 44.92 30.14
N ASN A 6 -31.42 46.02 29.50
CA ASN A 6 -31.05 46.04 28.09
C ASN A 6 -29.68 45.39 27.80
N SER A 7 -28.76 45.40 28.76
CA SER A 7 -27.44 44.79 28.65
C SER A 7 -27.46 43.25 28.77
N LEU A 8 -28.43 42.70 29.51
CA LEU A 8 -28.55 41.25 29.71
C LEU A 8 -29.06 40.54 28.44
N TYR A 9 -29.92 41.21 27.67
CA TYR A 9 -30.36 40.72 26.36
C TYR A 9 -29.25 40.77 25.32
N GLN A 10 -28.35 41.76 25.39
CA GLN A 10 -27.16 41.83 24.51
C GLN A 10 -26.12 40.76 24.86
N GLU A 11 -25.96 40.44 26.15
CA GLU A 11 -25.05 39.38 26.60
C GLU A 11 -25.54 37.98 26.19
N MET A 12 -26.85 37.73 26.28
CA MET A 12 -27.46 36.49 25.78
C MET A 12 -27.35 36.37 24.25
N GLN A 13 -27.46 37.48 23.51
CA GLN A 13 -27.30 37.50 22.06
C GLN A 13 -25.85 37.22 21.62
N ASN A 14 -24.87 37.70 22.40
CA ASN A 14 -23.45 37.43 22.16
C ASN A 14 -23.05 35.99 22.55
N MET A 15 -23.71 35.39 23.54
CA MET A 15 -23.51 33.98 23.90
C MET A 15 -24.08 33.03 22.83
N ILE A 16 -25.25 33.34 22.25
CA ILE A 16 -25.86 32.55 21.15
C ILE A 16 -25.02 32.65 19.87
N GLY A 17 -24.31 33.76 19.64
CA GLY A 17 -23.39 33.92 18.51
C GLY A 17 -22.13 33.05 18.62
N GLN A 18 -21.59 32.87 19.83
CA GLN A 18 -20.39 32.06 20.06
C GLN A 18 -20.65 30.55 20.01
N SER A 19 -21.89 30.10 20.27
CA SER A 19 -22.25 28.68 20.21
C SER A 19 -22.53 28.15 18.80
N ARG A 20 -22.73 29.01 17.79
CA ARG A 20 -22.98 28.57 16.40
C ARG A 20 -21.72 28.32 15.57
N LEU A 21 -20.53 28.57 16.13
CA LEU A 21 -19.24 28.31 15.46
C LEU A 21 -18.54 27.05 15.96
N GLN A 22 -19.20 26.26 16.82
CA GLN A 22 -18.63 25.01 17.34
C GLN A 22 -19.62 23.84 17.20
N VAL A 23 -20.31 23.79 16.05
CA VAL A 23 -21.01 22.59 15.61
C VAL A 23 -20.29 22.07 14.37
N ASN A 24 -19.44 21.08 14.61
CA ASN A 24 -18.93 20.11 13.65
C ASN A 24 -18.56 20.66 12.27
N GLU A 25 -17.31 21.13 12.14
CA GLU A 25 -16.56 20.70 10.97
C GLU A 25 -16.62 19.16 10.93
N PRO A 26 -17.00 18.54 9.80
CA PRO A 26 -16.75 17.13 9.63
C PRO A 26 -15.23 17.00 9.70
N GLN A 27 -14.74 16.53 10.85
CA GLN A 27 -13.38 16.04 10.97
C GLN A 27 -13.23 15.04 9.83
N THR A 28 -12.46 15.42 8.81
CA THR A 28 -12.00 14.50 7.79
C THR A 28 -11.28 13.41 8.56
N LEU A 29 -11.96 12.29 8.75
CA LEU A 29 -11.36 11.07 9.27
C LEU A 29 -10.04 10.92 8.52
N PRO A 30 -8.89 10.85 9.22
CA PRO A 30 -7.63 10.58 8.53
C PRO A 30 -7.85 9.32 7.71
N ASP A 31 -7.47 9.36 6.44
CA ASP A 31 -7.62 8.26 5.50
C ASP A 31 -6.89 7.03 6.07
N ILE A 32 -7.64 6.14 6.73
CA ILE A 32 -7.13 5.02 7.53
C ILE A 32 -6.64 3.84 6.66
N ASN A 33 -6.31 4.08 5.39
CA ASN A 33 -5.75 3.04 4.51
C ASN A 33 -4.31 3.31 4.00
N PRO A 34 -3.35 3.69 4.87
CA PRO A 34 -1.94 3.72 4.45
C PRO A 34 -1.44 2.33 3.98
N THR A 35 -2.04 1.26 4.53
CA THR A 35 -1.66 -0.14 4.27
C THR A 35 -1.92 -0.60 2.85
N LYS A 36 -2.88 0.00 2.13
CA LYS A 36 -3.26 -0.45 0.78
C LYS A 36 -2.20 -0.04 -0.26
N ASP A 37 -1.68 1.18 -0.14
CA ASP A 37 -0.60 1.68 -0.99
C ASP A 37 0.72 0.97 -0.68
N ASP A 38 1.01 0.73 0.59
CA ASP A 38 2.21 -0.01 1.01
C ASP A 38 2.23 -1.44 0.47
N PHE A 39 1.10 -2.14 0.53
CA PHE A 39 1.00 -3.49 -0.01
C PHE A 39 1.12 -3.52 -1.54
N SER A 40 0.44 -2.61 -2.24
CA SER A 40 0.54 -2.53 -3.71
C SER A 40 1.96 -2.22 -4.16
N ASN A 41 2.66 -1.34 -3.44
CA ASN A 41 4.06 -1.02 -3.70
C ASN A 41 4.97 -2.23 -3.44
N MET A 42 4.78 -2.94 -2.32
CA MET A 42 5.53 -4.16 -2.03
C MET A 42 5.29 -5.26 -3.07
N LEU A 43 4.04 -5.45 -3.52
CA LEU A 43 3.70 -6.42 -4.56
C LEU A 43 4.36 -6.04 -5.89
N LYS A 44 4.33 -4.75 -6.26
CA LYS A 44 5.01 -4.25 -7.45
C LYS A 44 6.51 -4.51 -7.38
N GLN A 45 7.14 -4.19 -6.26
CA GLN A 45 8.58 -4.46 -6.04
C GLN A 45 8.90 -5.96 -6.12
N ALA A 46 8.04 -6.83 -5.59
CA ALA A 46 8.24 -8.27 -5.68
C ALA A 46 8.17 -8.77 -7.14
N VAL A 47 7.17 -8.32 -7.91
CA VAL A 47 7.02 -8.68 -9.33
C VAL A 47 8.19 -8.14 -10.16
N ASP A 48 8.60 -6.89 -9.94
CA ASP A 48 9.76 -6.28 -10.60
C ASP A 48 11.04 -7.04 -10.24
N GLY A 49 11.19 -7.47 -8.99
CA GLY A 49 12.30 -8.29 -8.51
C GLY A 49 12.38 -9.65 -9.22
N VAL A 50 11.26 -10.36 -9.36
CA VAL A 50 11.23 -11.64 -10.11
C VAL A 50 11.58 -11.43 -11.58
N ASN A 51 11.05 -10.37 -12.21
CA ASN A 51 11.41 -10.04 -13.58
C ASN A 51 12.91 -9.77 -13.73
N GLY A 52 13.52 -9.05 -12.77
CA GLY A 52 14.96 -8.86 -12.69
C GLY A 52 15.74 -10.18 -12.62
N MET A 53 15.35 -11.09 -11.71
CA MET A 53 15.99 -12.40 -11.58
C MET A 53 15.85 -13.26 -12.84
N GLN A 54 14.70 -13.20 -13.53
CA GLN A 54 14.52 -13.89 -14.81
C GLN A 54 15.43 -13.33 -15.91
N LEU A 55 15.57 -12.00 -15.97
CA LEU A 55 16.43 -11.34 -16.94
C LEU A 55 17.91 -11.66 -16.69
N GLU A 56 18.33 -11.64 -15.41
CA GLU A 56 19.67 -12.01 -14.97
C GLU A 56 19.99 -13.46 -15.31
N SER A 57 19.07 -14.39 -15.02
CA SER A 57 19.23 -15.80 -15.38
C SER A 57 19.42 -16.00 -16.88
N LYS A 58 18.61 -15.33 -17.72
CA LYS A 58 18.76 -15.37 -19.17
C LYS A 58 20.11 -14.80 -19.62
N ASN A 59 20.55 -13.69 -19.03
CA ASN A 59 21.83 -13.08 -19.36
C ASN A 59 23.00 -13.99 -18.98
N ALA A 60 22.98 -14.57 -17.78
CA ALA A 60 23.98 -15.51 -17.31
C ALA A 60 24.06 -16.75 -18.22
N GLN A 61 22.90 -17.28 -18.62
CA GLN A 61 22.84 -18.40 -19.57
C GLN A 61 23.46 -18.03 -20.92
N GLN A 62 23.07 -16.88 -21.49
CA GLN A 62 23.59 -16.43 -22.78
C GLN A 62 25.10 -16.18 -22.75
N ARG A 63 25.62 -15.56 -21.69
CA ARG A 63 27.06 -15.35 -21.51
C ARG A 63 27.83 -16.65 -21.39
N PHE A 64 27.28 -17.61 -20.65
CA PHE A 64 27.87 -18.94 -20.54
C PHE A 64 27.88 -19.68 -21.90
N GLU A 65 26.78 -19.63 -22.66
CA GLU A 65 26.71 -20.20 -24.01
C GLU A 65 27.70 -19.53 -24.98
N MET A 66 28.03 -18.25 -24.76
CA MET A 66 29.06 -17.51 -25.51
C MET A 66 30.50 -17.85 -25.08
N GLY A 67 30.69 -18.73 -24.08
CA GLY A 67 32.01 -19.14 -23.60
C GLY A 67 32.65 -18.17 -22.62
N ASP A 68 31.85 -17.40 -21.87
CA ASP A 68 32.37 -16.53 -20.81
C ASP A 68 32.94 -17.35 -19.64
N ASN A 69 34.27 -17.41 -19.54
CA ASN A 69 34.99 -18.12 -18.48
C ASN A 69 34.78 -17.54 -17.07
N SER A 70 34.18 -16.35 -16.92
CA SER A 70 33.87 -15.77 -15.62
C SER A 70 32.62 -16.37 -14.96
N LEU A 71 31.82 -17.13 -15.71
CA LEU A 71 30.60 -17.78 -15.22
C LEU A 71 30.78 -19.30 -15.22
N SER A 72 30.54 -19.92 -14.07
CA SER A 72 30.47 -21.38 -13.99
C SER A 72 29.07 -21.87 -14.36
N LEU A 73 28.98 -23.10 -14.91
CA LEU A 73 27.70 -23.77 -15.13
C LEU A 73 26.87 -23.85 -13.85
N ALA A 74 27.53 -24.05 -12.70
CA ALA A 74 26.88 -24.10 -11.40
C ALA A 74 26.20 -22.78 -11.04
N GLU A 75 26.84 -21.62 -11.32
CA GLU A 75 26.25 -20.30 -11.08
C GLU A 75 25.05 -20.01 -11.98
N VAL A 76 25.12 -20.41 -13.26
CA VAL A 76 23.99 -20.28 -14.19
C VAL A 76 22.80 -21.08 -13.71
N MET A 77 23.03 -22.35 -13.32
CA MET A 77 21.98 -23.22 -12.79
C MET A 77 21.42 -22.69 -11.47
N LEU A 78 22.27 -22.18 -10.58
CA LEU A 78 21.83 -21.58 -9.32
C LEU A 78 20.97 -20.33 -9.56
N THR A 79 21.37 -19.47 -10.49
CA THR A 79 20.63 -18.24 -10.83
C THR A 79 19.26 -18.59 -11.42
N LYS A 80 19.21 -19.62 -12.27
CA LYS A 80 17.96 -20.15 -12.82
C LYS A 80 17.04 -20.71 -11.73
N GLU A 81 17.58 -21.48 -10.80
CA GLU A 81 16.81 -22.05 -9.69
C GLU A 81 16.25 -20.96 -8.77
N LYS A 82 17.07 -19.95 -8.42
CA LYS A 82 16.63 -18.79 -7.65
C LYS A 82 15.47 -18.06 -8.33
N ALA A 83 15.56 -17.81 -9.65
CA ALA A 83 14.50 -17.16 -10.40
C ALA A 83 13.21 -18.00 -10.43
N GLY A 84 13.33 -19.33 -10.53
CA GLY A 84 12.20 -20.26 -10.45
C GLY A 84 11.48 -20.21 -9.11
N ILE A 85 12.22 -20.38 -8.01
CA ILE A 85 11.66 -20.33 -6.64
C ILE A 85 11.02 -18.97 -6.36
N ALA A 86 11.67 -17.86 -6.75
CA ALA A 86 11.14 -16.52 -6.55
C ALA A 86 9.83 -16.29 -7.34
N PHE A 87 9.74 -16.84 -8.55
CA PHE A 87 8.52 -16.80 -9.35
C PHE A 87 7.38 -17.59 -8.69
N GLU A 88 7.64 -18.82 -8.24
CA GLU A 88 6.63 -19.63 -7.53
C GLU A 88 6.12 -18.93 -6.27
N ALA A 89 7.02 -18.35 -5.47
CA ALA A 89 6.65 -17.58 -4.30
C ALA A 89 5.73 -16.39 -4.67
N THR A 90 6.01 -15.70 -5.76
CA THR A 90 5.19 -14.57 -6.25
C THR A 90 3.80 -15.03 -6.69
N VAL A 91 3.69 -16.19 -7.34
CA VAL A 91 2.39 -16.77 -7.69
C VAL A 91 1.57 -17.09 -6.44
N GLN A 92 2.20 -17.62 -5.39
CA GLN A 92 1.53 -17.89 -4.11
C GLN A 92 1.01 -16.62 -3.46
N VAL A 93 1.82 -15.56 -3.43
CA VAL A 93 1.39 -14.24 -2.91
C VAL A 93 0.21 -13.72 -3.73
N ARG A 94 0.29 -13.74 -5.06
CA ARG A 94 -0.82 -13.34 -5.94
C ARG A 94 -2.11 -14.10 -5.60
N ASN A 95 -2.04 -15.41 -5.45
CA ASN A 95 -3.19 -16.24 -5.13
C ASN A 95 -3.79 -15.85 -3.78
N LYS A 96 -2.95 -15.61 -2.76
CA LYS A 96 -3.42 -15.23 -1.42
C LYS A 96 -4.10 -13.86 -1.41
N VAL A 97 -3.62 -12.92 -2.21
CA VAL A 97 -4.26 -11.60 -2.39
C VAL A 97 -5.62 -11.73 -3.04
N LEU A 98 -5.73 -12.53 -4.10
CA LEU A 98 -7.01 -12.77 -4.77
C LEU A 98 -8.02 -13.46 -3.84
N GLU A 99 -7.55 -14.38 -2.99
CA GLU A 99 -8.36 -15.02 -1.96
C GLU A 99 -8.85 -14.00 -0.93
N ALA A 100 -7.98 -13.16 -0.38
CA ALA A 100 -8.35 -12.11 0.57
C ALA A 100 -9.37 -11.13 -0.02
N TYR A 101 -9.19 -10.73 -1.28
CA TYR A 101 -10.16 -9.89 -1.98
C TYR A 101 -11.53 -10.56 -2.11
N LYS A 102 -11.57 -11.84 -2.51
CA LYS A 102 -12.80 -12.62 -2.57
C LYS A 102 -13.46 -12.77 -1.19
N GLN A 103 -12.67 -12.96 -0.13
CA GLN A 103 -13.16 -13.09 1.23
C GLN A 103 -13.84 -11.80 1.72
N ILE A 104 -13.26 -10.64 1.41
CA ILE A 104 -13.88 -9.33 1.73
C ILE A 104 -15.19 -9.15 0.96
N MET A 105 -15.26 -9.53 -0.32
CA MET A 105 -16.49 -9.45 -1.11
C MET A 105 -17.60 -10.37 -0.61
N ASN A 106 -17.24 -11.54 -0.09
CA ASN A 106 -18.20 -12.54 0.38
C ASN A 106 -18.54 -12.39 1.86
N MET A 107 -18.00 -11.40 2.58
CA MET A 107 -18.46 -11.10 3.92
C MET A 107 -19.89 -10.55 3.83
N PRO A 108 -20.87 -11.19 4.50
CA PRO A 108 -22.19 -10.59 4.64
C PRO A 108 -22.05 -9.29 5.45
N VAL A 109 -22.63 -8.21 4.93
CA VAL A 109 -22.82 -6.95 5.68
C VAL A 109 -23.86 -7.11 6.77
#